data_AF-A0A7X9KIS3-F1
#
_entry.id   AF-A0A7X9KIS3-F1
#
_cell.length_a   1.000
_cell.length_b   1.000
_cell.length_c   1.000
_cell.angle_alpha   90.00
_cell.angle_beta   90.00
_cell.angle_gamma   90.00
#
_symmetry.space_group_name_H-M   'P 1'
#
loop_
_entity.id
_entity.type
_entity.pdbx_description
1 polymer ?
#
loop_
_entity_poly.entity_id
_entity_poly.type
_entity_poly.pdbx_seq_one_letter_code
_entity_poly.pdbx_strand_id
1 'polypeptide(L)' 'MSQGNCRNYPPATFFPSDGVGVDRARKICNGCPVLDTCLEYALEN' A
#
# COMPACT_ATOMS: atom_id res chain seq x y z
N MET A 1 -7.83 8.80 2.70
CA MET A 1 -6.82 8.21 1.78
C MET A 1 -7.16 8.42 0.28
N SER A 2 -7.57 9.62 -0.16
CA SER A 2 -7.88 9.88 -1.59
C SER A 2 -6.65 9.99 -2.49
N GLN A 3 -5.50 10.34 -1.91
CA GLN A 3 -4.24 10.61 -2.61
C GLN A 3 -3.26 9.40 -2.60
N GLY A 4 -3.73 8.22 -2.19
CA GLY A 4 -2.88 7.03 -2.13
C GLY A 4 -2.58 6.46 -3.52
N ASN A 5 -1.30 6.21 -3.80
CA ASN A 5 -0.86 5.56 -5.05
C ASN A 5 -1.50 4.18 -5.25
N CYS A 6 -1.90 3.51 -4.17
CA CYS A 6 -2.57 2.21 -4.21
C CYS A 6 -3.82 2.18 -5.08
N ARG A 7 -4.53 3.31 -5.21
CA ARG A 7 -5.75 3.44 -6.02
C ARG A 7 -5.51 3.23 -7.52
N ASN A 8 -4.26 3.36 -7.98
CA ASN A 8 -3.89 3.17 -9.38
C ASN A 8 -3.58 1.71 -9.72
N TYR A 9 -3.69 0.79 -8.76
CA TYR A 9 -3.33 -0.62 -8.94
C TYR A 9 -4.44 -1.56 -8.43
N PRO A 10 -4.53 -2.80 -8.95
CA PRO A 10 -5.49 -3.78 -8.47
C PRO A 10 -5.26 -4.15 -6.99
N PRO A 11 -6.32 -4.44 -6.21
CA PRO A 11 -6.20 -4.87 -4.82
C PRO A 11 -5.27 -6.08 -4.62
N ALA A 12 -5.26 -7.03 -5.54
CA ALA A 12 -4.38 -8.20 -5.50
C ALA A 12 -2.88 -7.86 -5.48
N THR A 13 -2.50 -6.63 -5.86
CA THR A 13 -1.12 -6.12 -5.73
C THR A 13 -0.71 -5.96 -4.26
N PHE A 14 -1.65 -5.54 -3.41
CA PHE A 14 -1.44 -5.26 -1.99
C PHE A 14 -1.86 -6.43 -1.10
N PHE A 15 -2.73 -7.31 -1.61
CA PHE A 15 -3.21 -8.50 -0.93
C PHE A 15 -2.93 -9.78 -1.76
N PRO A 16 -1.65 -10.12 -2.00
CA PRO A 16 -1.29 -11.30 -2.76
C PRO A 16 -1.60 -12.59 -1.97
N SER A 17 -2.13 -13.62 -2.65
CA SER A 17 -2.48 -14.90 -2.01
C SER A 17 -1.29 -15.81 -1.72
N ASP A 18 -0.13 -15.53 -2.33
CA ASP A 18 1.08 -16.35 -2.27
C ASP A 18 2.17 -15.76 -1.36
N GLY A 19 1.96 -14.56 -0.79
CA GLY A 19 2.92 -13.85 0.06
C GLY A 19 4.19 -13.33 -0.66
N VAL A 20 4.48 -13.79 -1.87
CA VAL A 20 5.65 -13.39 -2.67
C VAL A 20 5.44 -12.01 -3.31
N GLY A 21 4.18 -11.61 -3.56
CA GLY A 21 3.84 -10.32 -4.18
C GLY A 21 4.11 -9.06 -3.34
N VAL A 22 4.50 -9.19 -2.06
CA VAL A 22 4.57 -8.07 -1.11
C VAL A 22 5.65 -7.05 -1.47
N ASP A 23 6.74 -7.46 -2.12
CA ASP A 23 7.79 -6.52 -2.51
C ASP A 23 7.34 -5.50 -3.57
N ARG A 24 6.38 -5.89 -4.41
CA ARG A 24 5.78 -4.97 -5.39
C ARG A 24 4.93 -3.92 -4.68
N ALA A 25 4.10 -4.33 -3.71
CA ALA A 25 3.33 -3.42 -2.87
C ALA A 25 4.25 -2.44 -2.13
N ARG A 26 5.34 -2.95 -1.54
CA ARG A 26 6.31 -2.15 -0.76
C ARG A 26 6.94 -1.04 -1.61
N LYS A 27 7.33 -1.34 -2.85
CA LYS A 27 7.86 -0.33 -3.79
C LYS A 27 6.85 0.78 -4.11
N ILE A 28 5.57 0.43 -4.24
CA ILE A 28 4.50 1.42 -4.49
C ILE A 28 4.28 2.30 -3.25
N CYS A 29 4.25 1.69 -2.06
CA CYS A 29 4.09 2.42 -0.80
C CYS A 29 5.24 3.40 -0.54
N ASN A 30 6.49 3.02 -0.82
CA ASN A 30 7.66 3.88 -0.61
C ASN A 30 7.65 5.20 -1.40
N GLY A 31 6.92 5.27 -2.52
CA GLY A 31 6.73 6.49 -3.31
C GLY A 31 5.39 7.18 -3.09
N CYS A 32 4.60 6.73 -2.11
CA CYS A 32 3.25 7.21 -1.86
C CYS A 32 3.27 8.53 -1.09
N PRO A 33 2.61 9.60 -1.57
CA PRO A 33 2.64 10.92 -0.91
C PRO A 33 1.93 10.93 0.45
N VAL A 34 1.21 9.86 0.79
CA VAL A 34 0.47 9.71 2.04
C VAL A 34 1.00 8.54 2.88
N LEU A 35 2.25 8.11 2.66
CA LEU A 35 2.83 6.95 3.35
C LEU A 35 2.72 7.06 4.88
N ASP A 36 3.13 8.19 5.45
CA ASP A 36 3.16 8.37 6.91
C ASP A 36 1.74 8.30 7.52
N THR A 37 0.79 9.04 6.97
CA THR A 37 -0.62 9.01 7.44
C THR A 37 -1.27 7.65 7.21
N CYS A 38 -0.91 6.95 6.13
CA CYS A 38 -1.38 5.59 5.86
C CYS A 38 -0.86 4.60 6.91
N LEU A 39 0.42 4.72 7.29
CA LEU A 39 1.04 3.88 8.31
C LEU A 39 0.43 4.17 9.70
N GLU A 40 0.31 5.44 10.07
CA GLU A 40 -0.32 5.85 11.32
C GLU A 40 -1.74 5.27 11.45
N TYR A 41 -2.57 5.47 10.42
CA TYR A 41 -3.92 4.91 10.41
C TYR A 41 -3.94 3.38 10.59
N ALA A 42 -3.02 2.66 9.92
CA ALA A 42 -2.95 1.20 9.98
C ALA A 42 -2.39 0.65 11.30
N LEU A 43 -1.72 1.48 12.10
CA LEU A 43 -1.24 1.12 13.44
C LEU A 43 -2.29 1.42 14.52
N GLU A 44 -3.13 2.43 14.29
CA GLU A 44 -4.14 2.89 15.23
C GLU A 44 -5.53 2.22 15.06
N ASN A 45 -5.80 1.62 13.90
CA ASN A 45 -7.10 1.01 13.54
C ASN A 45 -6.93 -0.39 12.96
#